data_AF-A0AA49JW73-F1
#
_entry.id   AF-A0AA49JW73-F1
#
_cell.length_a   1.000
_cell.length_b   1.000
_cell.length_c   1.000
_cell.angle_alpha   90.00
_cell.angle_beta   90.00
_cell.angle_gamma   90.00
#
_symmetry.space_group_name_H-M   'P 1'
#
loop_
_entity.id
_entity.type
_entity.pdbx_description
1 polymer ?
#
loop_
_entity_poly.entity_id
_entity_poly.type
_entity_poly.pdbx_seq_one_letter_code
_entity_poly.pdbx_strand_id
1 'polypeptide(L)'
;MKDAGDALYRAAQECCHQHERIGALIKLGADDQEFAAAWEMADLAESQLVARTGAYEEIAAAGRGAESEDWWHRANAMWMACREYARRYAASSDAATRRKRHTAAEFSEIAVEYELEVSARMAVKQAIKHYGAA
;
A
#
# COMPACT_ATOMS: atom_id res chain seq x y z
N MET A 1 -7.10 13.12 -16.09
CA MET A 1 -6.18 12.00 -15.84
C MET A 1 -5.26 12.31 -14.66
N LYS A 2 -4.69 13.52 -14.65
CA LYS A 2 -3.98 14.06 -13.50
C LYS A 2 -4.71 13.89 -12.16
N ASP A 3 -6.00 14.25 -12.09
CA ASP A 3 -6.81 14.10 -10.86
C ASP A 3 -6.85 12.68 -10.30
N ALA A 4 -6.88 11.66 -11.17
CA ALA A 4 -6.88 10.26 -10.75
C ALA A 4 -5.50 9.85 -10.21
N GLY A 5 -4.42 10.33 -10.85
CA GLY A 5 -3.05 10.19 -10.34
C GLY A 5 -2.88 10.88 -8.98
N ASP A 6 -3.37 12.11 -8.83
CA ASP A 6 -3.30 12.86 -7.57
C ASP A 6 -4.15 12.22 -6.46
N ALA A 7 -5.28 11.61 -6.82
CA ALA A 7 -6.10 10.84 -5.88
C ALA A 7 -5.39 9.55 -5.43
N LEU A 8 -4.74 8.84 -6.35
CA LEU A 8 -3.92 7.66 -6.03
C LEU A 8 -2.71 8.04 -5.17
N TYR A 9 -2.04 9.14 -5.49
CA TYR A 9 -0.92 9.68 -4.71
C TYR A 9 -1.30 9.93 -3.26
N ARG A 10 -2.41 10.66 -3.02
CA ARG A 10 -2.91 10.92 -1.66
C ARG A 10 -3.28 9.64 -0.92
N ALA A 11 -3.91 8.67 -1.61
CA ALA A 11 -4.23 7.36 -1.03
C ALA A 11 -2.97 6.60 -0.60
N ALA A 12 -1.95 6.59 -1.46
CA ALA A 12 -0.70 5.90 -1.20
C ALA A 12 0.09 6.54 -0.03
N GLN A 13 0.07 7.86 0.07
CA GLN A 13 0.64 8.58 1.22
C GLN A 13 -0.05 8.21 2.53
N GLU A 14 -1.39 8.23 2.53
CA GLU A 14 -2.18 7.92 3.73
C GLU A 14 -1.98 6.47 4.19
N CYS A 15 -2.01 5.52 3.25
CA CYS A 15 -1.69 4.11 3.53
C CYS A 15 -0.30 3.97 4.18
N CYS A 16 0.75 4.57 3.59
CA CYS A 16 2.09 4.51 4.16
C CYS A 16 2.15 5.14 5.57
N HIS A 17 1.46 6.27 5.76
CA HIS A 17 1.40 6.97 7.03
C HIS A 17 0.75 6.14 8.13
N GLN A 18 -0.39 5.48 7.87
CA GLN A 18 -1.07 4.67 8.88
C GLN A 18 -0.23 3.47 9.32
N HIS A 19 0.51 2.84 8.40
CA HIS A 19 1.46 1.78 8.76
C HIS A 19 2.65 2.28 9.59
N GLU A 20 3.17 3.46 9.29
CA GLU A 20 4.21 4.10 10.12
C GLU A 20 3.68 4.43 11.52
N ARG A 21 2.42 4.88 11.62
CA ARG A 21 1.73 5.15 12.88
C ARG A 21 1.59 3.89 13.73
N ILE A 22 1.17 2.75 13.15
CA ILE A 22 1.14 1.47 13.87
C ILE A 22 2.54 1.11 14.39
N GLY A 23 3.56 1.22 13.54
CA GLY A 23 4.94 0.97 13.94
C GLY A 23 5.45 1.88 15.07
N ALA A 24 4.96 3.12 15.13
CA ALA A 24 5.26 4.05 16.23
C ALA A 24 4.57 3.63 17.54
N LEU A 25 3.31 3.21 17.48
CA LEU A 25 2.55 2.74 18.65
C LEU A 25 3.18 1.49 19.30
N ILE A 26 3.71 0.56 18.48
CA ILE A 26 4.52 -0.58 18.97
C ILE A 26 5.69 -0.13 19.82
N LYS A 27 6.42 0.89 19.39
CA LYS A 27 7.59 1.39 20.13
C LYS A 27 7.21 2.10 21.43
N LEU A 28 6.02 2.71 21.47
CA LEU A 28 5.50 3.39 22.65
C LEU A 28 4.87 2.44 23.68
N GLY A 29 4.62 1.18 23.30
CA GLY A 29 3.90 0.24 24.16
C GLY A 29 2.45 0.64 24.36
N ALA A 30 1.81 1.14 23.29
CA ALA A 30 0.39 1.50 23.29
C ALA A 30 -0.49 0.33 23.75
N ASP A 31 -1.65 0.65 24.32
CA ASP A 31 -2.57 -0.40 24.76
C ASP A 31 -3.38 -1.01 23.60
N ASP A 32 -4.09 -2.11 23.89
CA ASP A 32 -4.87 -2.84 22.88
C ASP A 32 -5.96 -1.96 22.22
N GLN A 33 -6.51 -0.98 22.94
CA GLN A 33 -7.54 -0.10 22.41
C GLN A 33 -6.96 0.90 21.41
N GLU A 34 -5.80 1.49 21.75
CA GLU A 34 -5.05 2.36 20.83
C GLU A 34 -4.61 1.60 19.58
N PHE A 35 -4.17 0.35 19.75
CA PHE A 35 -3.80 -0.52 18.64
C PHE A 35 -4.99 -0.86 17.74
N ALA A 36 -6.12 -1.25 18.31
CA ALA A 36 -7.32 -1.59 17.55
C ALA A 36 -7.78 -0.39 16.71
N ALA A 37 -7.85 0.80 17.31
CA ALA A 37 -8.24 2.02 16.60
C ALA A 37 -7.25 2.39 15.47
N ALA A 38 -5.94 2.21 15.68
CA ALA A 38 -4.94 2.45 14.64
C ALA A 38 -5.02 1.43 13.49
N TRP A 39 -5.31 0.17 13.80
CA TRP A 39 -5.51 -0.88 12.80
C TRP A 39 -6.75 -0.62 11.94
N GLU A 40 -7.88 -0.21 12.53
CA GLU A 40 -9.08 0.15 11.76
C GLU A 40 -8.80 1.28 10.75
N MET A 41 -7.98 2.27 11.14
CA MET A 41 -7.57 3.36 10.25
C MET A 41 -6.66 2.86 9.12
N ALA A 42 -5.73 1.94 9.41
CA ALA A 42 -4.90 1.34 8.39
C ALA A 42 -5.72 0.52 7.39
N ASP A 43 -6.67 -0.29 7.84
CA ASP A 43 -7.55 -1.07 6.95
C ASP A 43 -8.40 -0.18 6.03
N LEU A 44 -8.87 0.95 6.53
CA LEU A 44 -9.58 1.94 5.70
C LEU A 44 -8.65 2.54 4.63
N ALA A 45 -7.41 2.90 5.01
CA ALA A 45 -6.42 3.43 4.09
C ALA A 45 -6.00 2.40 3.02
N GLU A 46 -5.87 1.13 3.39
CA GLU A 46 -5.63 0.02 2.47
C GLU A 46 -6.76 -0.14 1.46
N SER A 47 -8.00 -0.17 1.95
CA SER A 47 -9.19 -0.26 1.10
C SER A 47 -9.27 0.90 0.11
N GLN A 48 -8.92 2.11 0.56
CA GLN A 48 -8.87 3.29 -0.30
C GLN A 48 -7.75 3.19 -1.34
N LEU A 49 -6.56 2.68 -0.97
CA LEU A 49 -5.44 2.49 -1.88
C LEU A 49 -5.80 1.51 -3.01
N VAL A 50 -6.39 0.36 -2.68
CA VAL A 50 -6.90 -0.60 -3.67
C VAL A 50 -7.95 0.06 -4.56
N ALA A 51 -8.91 0.76 -3.92
CA ALA A 51 -9.87 1.71 -4.49
C ALA A 51 -9.31 2.52 -5.68
N ARG A 52 -8.31 3.34 -5.35
CA ARG A 52 -7.71 4.30 -6.28
C ARG A 52 -6.78 3.66 -7.29
N THR A 53 -6.16 2.54 -6.94
CA THR A 53 -5.30 1.78 -7.87
C THR A 53 -6.13 1.25 -9.05
N GLY A 54 -7.30 0.67 -8.77
CA GLY A 54 -8.22 0.23 -9.83
C GLY A 54 -8.78 1.39 -10.66
N ALA A 55 -9.24 2.46 -10.01
CA ALA A 55 -9.75 3.64 -10.71
C ALA A 55 -8.71 4.31 -11.63
N TYR A 56 -7.44 4.34 -11.22
CA TYR A 56 -6.37 4.85 -12.06
C TYR A 56 -6.13 3.94 -13.28
N GLU A 57 -6.12 2.62 -13.11
CA GLU A 57 -5.92 1.64 -14.20
C GLU A 57 -6.94 1.83 -15.34
N GLU A 58 -8.23 1.97 -14.98
CA GLU A 58 -9.31 2.20 -15.94
C GLU A 58 -9.12 3.48 -16.77
N ILE A 59 -8.68 4.57 -16.12
CA ILE A 59 -8.50 5.88 -16.77
C ILE A 59 -7.20 5.92 -17.57
N ALA A 60 -6.13 5.33 -17.05
CA ALA A 60 -4.82 5.29 -17.68
C ALA A 60 -4.86 4.53 -19.01
N ALA A 61 -5.56 3.39 -19.05
CA ALA A 61 -5.71 2.60 -20.28
C ALA A 61 -6.26 3.41 -21.47
N ALA A 62 -7.13 4.40 -21.21
CA ALA A 62 -7.83 5.16 -22.24
C ALA A 62 -7.12 6.46 -22.69
N GLY A 63 -6.18 7.00 -21.92
CA GLY A 63 -5.73 8.39 -22.13
C GLY A 63 -4.24 8.61 -22.35
N ARG A 64 -3.52 7.62 -22.90
CA ARG A 64 -2.12 7.78 -23.30
C ARG A 64 -1.98 9.03 -24.19
N GLY A 65 -1.08 9.94 -23.81
CA GLY A 65 -0.80 11.18 -24.54
C GLY A 65 -1.64 12.40 -24.12
N ALA A 66 -2.55 12.27 -23.15
CA ALA A 66 -3.34 13.39 -22.63
C ALA A 66 -2.55 14.33 -21.70
N GLU A 67 -1.44 13.85 -21.15
CA GLU A 67 -0.59 14.55 -20.18
C GLU A 67 0.88 14.44 -20.63
N SER A 68 1.78 15.24 -20.02
CA SER A 68 3.21 15.16 -20.31
C SER A 68 3.76 13.75 -20.08
N GLU A 69 4.70 13.32 -20.92
CA GLU A 69 5.32 12.00 -20.86
C GLU A 69 6.04 11.76 -19.51
N ASP A 70 6.69 12.80 -18.98
CA ASP A 70 7.36 12.77 -17.68
C ASP A 70 6.36 12.52 -16.52
N TRP A 71 5.26 13.27 -16.46
CA TRP A 71 4.19 13.01 -15.49
C TRP A 71 3.61 11.61 -15.64
N TRP A 72 3.37 11.17 -16.89
CA TRP A 72 2.80 9.86 -17.20
C TRP A 72 3.69 8.72 -16.70
N HIS A 73 5.01 8.82 -16.88
CA HIS A 73 5.94 7.82 -16.36
C HIS A 73 5.96 7.78 -14.82
N ARG A 74 5.96 8.93 -14.15
CA ARG A 74 5.89 8.98 -12.69
C ARG A 74 4.59 8.38 -12.16
N ALA A 75 3.45 8.74 -12.76
CA ALA A 75 2.13 8.25 -12.38
C ALA A 75 2.03 6.73 -12.52
N ASN A 76 2.51 6.18 -13.64
CA ASN A 76 2.49 4.73 -13.87
C ASN A 76 3.49 3.96 -12.99
N ALA A 77 4.66 4.52 -12.69
CA ALA A 77 5.59 3.93 -11.75
C ALA A 77 4.96 3.79 -10.35
N MET A 78 4.26 4.84 -9.89
CA MET A 78 3.50 4.80 -8.64
C MET A 78 2.37 3.78 -8.68
N TRP A 79 1.56 3.77 -9.75
CA TRP A 79 0.49 2.80 -9.90
C TRP A 79 0.97 1.35 -9.85
N MET A 80 2.07 1.02 -10.55
CA MET A 80 2.65 -0.32 -10.52
C MET A 80 3.12 -0.72 -9.13
N ALA A 81 3.73 0.22 -8.38
CA ALA A 81 4.14 -0.03 -7.00
C ALA A 81 2.94 -0.27 -6.09
N CYS A 82 1.88 0.55 -6.18
CA CYS A 82 0.65 0.40 -5.39
C CYS A 82 -0.05 -0.94 -5.69
N ARG A 83 -0.10 -1.34 -6.96
CA ARG A 83 -0.71 -2.60 -7.39
C ARG A 83 0.04 -3.82 -6.86
N GLU A 84 1.37 -3.82 -6.92
CA GLU A 84 2.18 -4.91 -6.34
C GLU A 84 2.03 -4.94 -4.82
N TYR A 85 2.05 -3.79 -4.15
CA TYR A 85 1.84 -3.71 -2.71
C TYR A 85 0.48 -4.29 -2.30
N ALA A 86 -0.62 -3.87 -2.94
CA ALA A 86 -1.96 -4.41 -2.65
C ALA A 86 -2.03 -5.94 -2.81
N ARG A 87 -1.34 -6.49 -3.82
CA ARG A 87 -1.26 -7.93 -4.02
C ARG A 87 -0.49 -8.63 -2.89
N ARG A 88 0.61 -8.04 -2.40
CA ARG A 88 1.39 -8.57 -1.28
C ARG A 88 0.64 -8.48 0.05
N TYR A 89 -0.03 -7.36 0.29
CA TYR A 89 -0.87 -7.16 1.48
C TYR A 89 -1.99 -8.21 1.56
N ALA A 90 -2.65 -8.49 0.43
CA ALA A 90 -3.66 -9.55 0.38
C ALA A 90 -3.05 -10.93 0.66
N ALA A 91 -1.86 -11.22 0.15
CA ALA A 91 -1.18 -12.50 0.35
C ALA A 91 -0.71 -12.70 1.81
N SER A 92 -0.13 -11.68 2.44
CA SER A 92 0.29 -11.75 3.84
C SER A 92 -0.91 -11.87 4.80
N SER A 93 -1.99 -11.13 4.54
CA SER A 93 -3.24 -11.22 5.30
C SER A 93 -3.89 -12.61 5.17
N ASP A 94 -3.95 -13.17 3.96
CA ASP A 94 -4.45 -14.53 3.73
C ASP A 94 -3.57 -15.59 4.41
N ALA A 95 -2.24 -15.44 4.36
CA ALA A 95 -1.31 -16.33 5.06
C ALA A 95 -1.48 -16.30 6.59
N ALA A 96 -1.72 -15.11 7.16
CA ALA A 96 -1.93 -14.92 8.59
C ALA A 96 -3.30 -15.46 9.07
N THR A 97 -4.35 -15.36 8.25
CA THR A 97 -5.72 -15.71 8.66
C THR A 97 -6.15 -17.15 8.37
N ARG A 98 -5.54 -17.83 7.39
CA ARG A 98 -6.01 -19.15 6.93
C ARG A 98 -5.94 -20.29 7.95
N ARG A 99 -5.19 -20.18 9.06
CA ARG A 99 -4.87 -21.36 9.90
C ARG A 99 -5.00 -21.11 11.40
N LYS A 100 -5.73 -21.99 12.08
CA LYS A 100 -5.96 -21.96 13.56
C LYS A 100 -4.76 -22.48 14.38
N ARG A 101 -3.80 -23.15 13.74
CA ARG A 101 -2.54 -23.64 14.34
C ARG A 101 -1.45 -23.50 13.30
N HIS A 102 -0.34 -22.85 13.66
CA HIS A 102 0.83 -22.71 12.81
C HIS A 102 1.96 -23.60 13.33
N THR A 103 2.52 -24.41 12.44
CA THR A 103 3.80 -25.09 12.60
C THR A 103 4.95 -24.10 12.34
N ALA A 104 6.17 -24.46 12.75
CA ALA A 104 7.36 -23.63 12.52
C ALA A 104 7.61 -23.32 11.03
N ALA A 105 7.32 -24.27 10.14
CA ALA A 105 7.41 -24.06 8.70
C ALA A 105 6.43 -22.99 8.22
N GLU A 106 5.19 -23.02 8.73
CA GLU A 106 4.14 -22.06 8.35
C GLU A 106 4.39 -20.67 8.91
N PHE A 107 4.96 -20.55 10.12
CA PHE A 107 5.44 -19.26 10.62
C PHE A 107 6.54 -18.67 9.74
N SER A 108 7.39 -19.53 9.17
CA SER A 108 8.45 -19.09 8.23
C SER A 108 7.84 -18.60 6.92
N GLU A 109 6.80 -19.26 6.40
CA GLU A 109 6.05 -18.79 5.22
C GLU A 109 5.40 -17.42 5.46
N ILE A 110 4.73 -17.25 6.62
CA ILE A 110 4.11 -15.97 7.00
C ILE A 110 5.16 -14.86 7.09
N ALA A 111 6.31 -15.14 7.71
CA ALA A 111 7.40 -14.17 7.82
C ALA A 111 7.89 -13.71 6.44
N VAL A 112 8.06 -14.63 5.49
CA VAL A 112 8.46 -14.31 4.12
C VAL A 112 7.42 -13.43 3.41
N GLU A 113 6.13 -13.74 3.54
CA GLU A 113 5.08 -12.90 2.93
C GLU A 113 5.07 -11.47 3.51
N TYR A 114 5.26 -11.32 4.83
CA TYR A 114 5.41 -10.00 5.44
C TYR A 114 6.67 -9.26 4.97
N GLU A 115 7.81 -9.94 4.79
CA GLU A 115 9.02 -9.31 4.25
C GLU A 115 8.81 -8.79 2.82
N LEU A 116 8.06 -9.54 2.01
CA LEU A 116 7.71 -9.17 0.64
C LEU A 116 6.73 -7.99 0.60
N GLU A 117 5.74 -7.97 1.49
CA GLU A 117 4.84 -6.83 1.69
C GLU A 117 5.60 -5.56 2.10
N VAL A 118 6.49 -5.66 3.10
CA VAL A 118 7.30 -4.52 3.55
C VAL A 118 8.18 -3.99 2.41
N SER A 119 8.79 -4.88 1.63
CA SER A 119 9.58 -4.52 0.46
C SER A 119 8.75 -3.77 -0.60
N ALA A 120 7.54 -4.25 -0.87
CA ALA A 120 6.62 -3.57 -1.79
C ALA A 120 6.17 -2.20 -1.26
N ARG A 121 5.91 -2.07 0.05
CA ARG A 121 5.59 -0.77 0.68
C ARG A 121 6.74 0.23 0.56
N MET A 122 7.98 -0.23 0.70
CA MET A 122 9.15 0.62 0.47
C MET A 122 9.24 1.12 -0.97
N ALA A 123 8.87 0.29 -1.95
CA ALA A 123 8.77 0.71 -3.34
C ALA A 123 7.68 1.76 -3.55
N VAL A 124 6.51 1.62 -2.90
CA VAL A 124 5.44 2.64 -2.91
C VAL A 124 5.96 3.97 -2.36
N LYS A 125 6.64 3.97 -1.20
CA LYS A 125 7.23 5.18 -0.62
C LYS A 125 8.21 5.87 -1.56
N GLN A 126 9.03 5.09 -2.27
CA GLN A 126 9.96 5.66 -3.25
C GLN A 126 9.21 6.26 -4.45
N ALA A 127 8.19 5.58 -4.95
CA ALA A 127 7.40 6.07 -6.08
C ALA A 127 6.58 7.34 -5.74
N ILE A 128 6.04 7.44 -4.52
CA ILE A 128 5.39 8.66 -3.99
C ILE A 128 6.35 9.85 -4.03
N LYS A 129 7.59 9.67 -3.54
CA LYS A 129 8.61 10.73 -3.58
C LYS A 129 8.92 11.18 -5.00
N HIS A 130 9.02 10.23 -5.92
CA HIS A 130 9.23 10.56 -7.33
C HIS A 130 8.04 11.32 -7.91
N TYR A 131 6.81 10.90 -7.63
CA TYR A 131 5.59 11.55 -8.11
C TYR A 131 5.48 13.00 -7.62
N GLY A 132 5.73 13.24 -6.34
CA GLY A 132 5.63 14.55 -5.68
C GLY A 132 6.80 15.50 -5.91
N ALA A 133 7.86 15.08 -6.63
CA ALA A 133 9.00 15.93 -6.96
C ALA A 133 8.75 16.87 -8.17
N ALA A 134 7.51 16.90 -8.67
CA ALA A 134 7.06 17.68 -9.82
C ALA A 134 6.56 19.07 -9.46
#